data_AF-A0A4Q2R4H7-F1
#
_entry.id   AF-A0A4Q2R4H7-F1
#
_cell.length_a   1.000
_cell.length_b   1.000
_cell.length_c   1.000
_cell.angle_alpha   90.00
_cell.angle_beta   90.00
_cell.angle_gamma   90.00
#
_symmetry.space_group_name_H-M   'P 1'
#
loop_
_entity.id
_entity.type
_entity.pdbx_description
1 polymer ?
#
loop_
_entity_poly.entity_id
_entity_poly.type
_entity_poly.pdbx_seq_one_letter_code
_entity_poly.pdbx_strand_id
1 'polypeptide(L)'
;MASSKRGRSLADFMEQADIEEPAPTIEMPEAADKATGRIAAPMAAVVPVNVLVTPADRKRLRQLSLDADLSVQKLGHEAWNMLLASRGLPPLEAVSANVPSGRRKT
;
A
#
# COMPACT_ATOMS: atom_id res chain seq x y z
N MET A 1 -31.96 -23.58 -29.32
CA MET A 1 -32.84 -23.65 -28.13
C MET A 1 -32.02 -24.29 -27.00
N ALA A 2 -31.75 -23.74 -25.82
CA ALA A 2 -31.80 -22.41 -25.24
C ALA A 2 -30.81 -22.43 -24.05
N SER A 3 -30.06 -21.34 -23.87
CA SER A 3 -29.00 -21.14 -22.86
C SER A 3 -29.61 -20.96 -21.45
N SER A 4 -29.21 -21.78 -20.46
CA SER A 4 -29.62 -21.59 -19.06
C SER A 4 -28.52 -20.88 -18.26
N LYS A 5 -28.33 -19.59 -18.53
CA LYS A 5 -27.53 -18.68 -17.70
C LYS A 5 -28.48 -17.94 -16.75
N ARG A 6 -28.80 -18.54 -15.61
CA ARG A 6 -29.52 -17.86 -14.52
C ARG A 6 -28.50 -17.40 -13.48
N GLY A 7 -28.25 -16.09 -13.47
CA GLY A 7 -27.47 -15.43 -12.45
C GLY A 7 -28.15 -15.51 -11.09
N ARG A 8 -27.34 -15.52 -10.03
CA ARG A 8 -27.79 -15.34 -8.64
C ARG A 8 -28.64 -14.08 -8.55
N SER A 9 -29.80 -14.20 -7.91
CA SER A 9 -30.76 -13.12 -7.80
C SER A 9 -30.38 -12.16 -6.67
N LEU A 10 -30.74 -10.88 -6.83
CA LEU A 10 -30.52 -9.82 -5.84
C LEU A 10 -31.24 -10.11 -4.50
N ALA A 11 -32.26 -10.99 -4.50
CA ALA A 11 -32.98 -11.39 -3.29
C ALA A 11 -32.09 -12.19 -2.32
N ASP A 12 -31.16 -13.01 -2.82
CA ASP A 12 -30.20 -13.75 -1.99
C ASP A 12 -29.19 -12.81 -1.27
N PHE A 13 -29.04 -11.57 -1.75
CA PHE A 13 -28.12 -10.59 -1.15
C PHE A 13 -28.78 -9.75 -0.05
N MET A 14 -30.10 -9.64 -0.02
CA MET A 14 -30.82 -8.80 0.95
C MET A 14 -31.19 -9.55 2.23
N GLU A 15 -31.25 -10.89 2.18
CA GLU A 15 -31.59 -11.73 3.34
C GLU A 15 -30.40 -11.94 4.32
N GLN A 16 -29.19 -11.50 3.96
CA GLN A 16 -27.98 -11.69 4.76
C GLN A 16 -27.58 -10.47 5.61
N ALA A 17 -28.49 -9.51 5.77
CA ALA A 17 -28.24 -8.22 6.42
C ALA A 17 -28.88 -8.05 7.81
N ASP A 18 -29.27 -9.14 8.48
CA ASP A 18 -29.76 -9.12 9.87
C ASP A 18 -29.05 -10.18 10.73
N ILE A 19 -27.76 -9.99 10.97
CA ILE A 19 -27.02 -10.69 12.03
C ILE A 19 -26.33 -9.64 12.89
N GLU A 20 -26.90 -9.42 14.07
CA GLU A 20 -26.39 -8.57 15.14
C GLU A 20 -25.35 -9.33 16.00
N GLU A 21 -24.20 -8.65 16.21
CA GLU A 21 -23.23 -8.73 17.34
C GLU A 21 -22.20 -9.88 17.49
N PRO A 22 -21.05 -9.66 18.18
CA PRO A 22 -20.51 -8.43 18.80
C PRO A 22 -19.06 -8.07 18.38
N ALA A 23 -18.57 -6.93 18.91
CA ALA A 23 -17.28 -6.27 18.64
C ALA A 23 -16.03 -7.17 18.74
N PRO A 24 -15.02 -6.98 17.86
CA PRO A 24 -13.74 -7.68 17.99
C PRO A 24 -12.88 -7.04 19.09
N THR A 25 -12.67 -7.77 20.18
CA THR A 25 -11.55 -7.54 21.11
C THR A 25 -10.24 -7.68 20.34
N ILE A 26 -9.45 -6.62 20.25
CA ILE A 26 -8.12 -6.65 19.63
C ILE A 26 -7.15 -7.25 20.66
N GLU A 27 -6.93 -8.56 20.56
CA GLU A 27 -5.79 -9.21 21.20
C GLU A 27 -4.53 -8.89 20.37
N MET A 28 -3.61 -8.12 20.94
CA MET A 28 -2.28 -7.90 20.39
C MET A 28 -1.50 -9.24 20.40
N PRO A 29 -1.02 -9.76 19.26
CA PRO A 29 -0.02 -10.81 19.28
C PRO A 29 1.35 -10.18 19.53
N GLU A 30 1.82 -10.34 20.75
CA GLU A 30 3.21 -10.19 21.15
C GLU A 30 4.07 -11.28 20.48
N ALA A 31 5.18 -10.83 19.89
CA ALA A 31 6.41 -11.54 19.54
C ALA A 31 6.37 -13.03 19.11
N ALA A 32 6.74 -13.27 17.85
CA ALA A 32 7.56 -14.43 17.50
C ALA A 32 8.53 -14.07 16.37
N ASP A 33 9.66 -13.50 16.80
CA ASP A 33 10.90 -13.47 16.02
C ASP A 33 11.35 -14.92 15.76
N LYS A 34 11.31 -15.34 14.50
CA LYS A 34 12.07 -16.50 14.02
C LYS A 34 12.86 -16.11 12.80
N ALA A 35 14.01 -15.50 13.07
CA ALA A 35 15.16 -15.46 12.21
C ALA A 35 15.44 -16.84 11.57
N THR A 36 15.38 -16.90 10.24
CA THR A 36 16.11 -17.89 9.46
C THR A 36 17.14 -17.15 8.63
N GLY A 37 18.41 -17.48 8.89
CA GLY A 37 19.58 -16.72 8.49
C GLY A 37 19.70 -16.46 7.00
N ARG A 38 19.80 -15.19 6.66
CA ARG A 38 20.74 -14.69 5.65
C ARG A 38 21.55 -13.62 6.36
N ILE A 39 22.87 -13.71 6.30
CA ILE A 39 23.75 -12.64 6.79
C ILE A 39 23.54 -11.46 5.83
N ALA A 40 22.51 -10.67 6.11
CA ALA A 40 22.30 -9.39 5.49
C ALA A 40 23.28 -8.42 6.17
N ALA A 41 24.16 -7.79 5.41
CA ALA A 41 24.71 -6.50 5.81
C ALA A 41 23.55 -5.65 6.35
N PRO A 42 23.72 -4.87 7.44
CA PRO A 42 22.60 -4.19 8.10
C PRO A 42 21.88 -3.36 7.05
N MET A 43 20.75 -3.88 6.56
CA MET A 43 19.87 -3.14 5.68
C MET A 43 19.46 -1.96 6.54
N ALA A 44 19.84 -0.75 6.10
CA ALA A 44 19.43 0.46 6.78
C ALA A 44 17.94 0.34 7.11
N ALA A 45 17.57 0.58 8.38
CA ALA A 45 16.22 0.36 8.85
C ALA A 45 15.28 1.30 8.07
N VAL A 46 14.62 0.78 7.04
CA VAL A 46 13.69 1.54 6.20
C VAL A 46 12.38 1.69 6.94
N VAL A 47 11.95 2.93 7.18
CA VAL A 47 10.67 3.25 7.83
C VAL A 47 9.73 3.88 6.80
N PRO A 48 8.44 3.48 6.74
CA PRO A 48 7.48 4.08 5.82
C PRO A 48 7.07 5.49 6.27
N VAL A 49 6.90 6.39 5.30
CA VAL A 49 6.30 7.72 5.50
C VAL A 49 4.88 7.71 4.96
N ASN A 50 3.90 7.98 5.81
CA ASN A 50 2.49 8.06 5.44
C ASN A 50 2.08 9.53 5.23
N VAL A 51 1.41 9.82 4.12
CA VAL A 51 0.91 11.16 3.78
C VAL A 51 -0.60 11.10 3.57
N LEU A 52 -1.33 11.98 4.26
CA LEU A 52 -2.76 12.12 4.09
C LEU A 52 -3.06 13.01 2.88
N VAL A 53 -3.89 12.51 1.97
CA VAL A 53 -4.30 13.22 0.76
C VAL A 53 -5.79 13.00 0.51
N THR A 54 -6.43 13.92 -0.20
CA THR A 54 -7.82 13.71 -0.62
C THR A 54 -7.90 12.62 -1.71
N PRO A 55 -9.06 11.98 -1.93
CA PRO A 55 -9.23 11.02 -3.01
C PRO A 55 -8.97 11.62 -4.40
N ALA A 56 -9.27 12.91 -4.60
CA ALA A 56 -8.98 13.63 -5.83
C ALA A 56 -7.47 13.80 -6.04
N ASP A 57 -6.74 14.19 -5.00
CA ASP A 57 -5.28 14.35 -5.06
C ASP A 57 -4.57 13.03 -5.29
N ARG A 58 -5.05 11.96 -4.67
CA ARG A 58 -4.52 10.62 -4.92
C ARG A 58 -4.60 10.25 -6.41
N LYS A 59 -5.71 10.59 -7.09
CA LYS A 59 -5.84 10.38 -8.55
C LYS A 59 -4.87 11.25 -9.33
N ARG A 60 -4.72 12.53 -8.95
CA ARG A 60 -3.76 13.46 -9.58
C ARG A 60 -2.30 12.98 -9.44
N LEU A 61 -1.89 12.57 -8.24
CA LEU A 61 -0.56 12.02 -7.98
C LEU A 61 -0.31 10.72 -8.77
N ARG A 62 -1.34 9.88 -8.90
CA ARG A 62 -1.24 8.68 -9.74
C ARG A 62 -1.07 9.04 -11.21
N GLN A 63 -1.81 10.02 -11.73
CA GLN A 63 -1.63 10.45 -13.11
C GLN A 63 -0.22 11.01 -13.32
N LEU A 64 0.24 11.89 -12.43
CA LEU A 64 1.60 12.44 -12.48
C LEU A 64 2.69 11.34 -12.48
N SER A 65 2.48 10.28 -11.69
CA SER A 65 3.41 9.13 -11.67
C SER A 65 3.48 8.39 -13.01
N LEU A 66 2.37 8.33 -13.75
CA LEU A 66 2.33 7.74 -15.08
C LEU A 66 2.99 8.67 -16.11
N ASP A 67 2.69 9.97 -16.05
CA ASP A 67 3.22 10.96 -16.99
C ASP A 67 4.74 11.11 -16.87
N ALA A 68 5.28 10.99 -15.65
CA ALA A 68 6.70 11.09 -15.36
C ALA A 68 7.46 9.76 -15.47
N ASP A 69 6.77 8.63 -15.68
CA ASP A 69 7.33 7.27 -15.60
C ASP A 69 8.12 7.00 -14.29
N LEU A 70 7.59 7.52 -13.17
CA LEU A 70 8.21 7.39 -11.84
C LEU A 70 7.18 6.87 -10.83
N SER A 71 7.63 6.13 -9.82
CA SER A 71 6.74 5.77 -8.72
C SER A 71 6.37 7.01 -7.88
N VAL A 72 5.17 7.00 -7.27
CA VAL A 72 4.75 8.08 -6.35
C VAL A 72 5.75 8.28 -5.21
N GLN A 73 6.38 7.19 -4.73
CA GLN A 73 7.44 7.27 -3.73
C GLN A 73 8.67 8.03 -4.25
N LYS A 74 9.10 7.76 -5.48
CA LYS A 74 10.25 8.42 -6.10
C LYS A 74 9.98 9.92 -6.33
N LEU A 75 8.78 10.25 -6.82
CA LEU A 75 8.32 11.64 -6.92
C LEU A 75 8.32 12.36 -5.56
N GLY A 76 7.82 11.69 -4.51
CA GLY A 76 7.87 12.21 -3.15
C GLY A 76 9.30 12.48 -2.67
N HIS A 77 10.21 11.53 -2.89
CA HIS A 77 11.64 11.70 -2.58
C HIS A 77 12.26 12.90 -3.29
N GLU A 78 11.97 13.09 -4.57
CA GLU A 78 12.48 14.23 -5.35
C GLU A 78 11.92 15.55 -4.84
N ALA A 79 10.61 15.62 -4.57
CA ALA A 79 9.97 16.82 -4.02
C ALA A 79 10.55 17.20 -2.65
N TRP A 80 10.77 16.22 -1.76
CA TRP A 80 11.43 16.46 -0.48
C TRP A 80 12.87 16.90 -0.65
N ASN A 81 13.64 16.29 -1.56
CA ASN A 81 15.02 16.69 -1.83
C ASN A 81 15.12 18.12 -2.38
N MET A 82 14.20 18.54 -3.25
CA MET A 82 14.13 19.92 -3.71
C MET A 82 13.87 20.89 -2.56
N LEU A 83 12.97 20.53 -1.62
CA LEU A 83 12.69 21.34 -0.43
C LEU A 83 13.87 21.38 0.56
N LEU A 84 14.59 20.27 0.73
CA LEU A 84 15.78 20.19 1.58
C LEU A 84 16.90 21.05 0.99
N ALA A 85 17.12 20.97 -0.33
CA ALA A 85 18.11 21.78 -1.04
C ALA A 85 17.83 23.28 -0.88
N SER A 86 16.56 23.71 -0.99
CA SER A 86 16.18 25.11 -0.78
C SER A 86 16.43 25.62 0.65
N ARG A 87 16.71 24.72 1.60
CA ARG A 87 17.03 25.03 3.00
C ARG A 87 18.50 24.73 3.36
N GLY A 88 19.33 24.34 2.40
CA GLY A 88 20.73 23.99 2.64
C GLY A 88 20.92 22.70 3.44
N LEU A 89 19.92 21.81 3.45
CA LEU A 89 19.98 20.52 4.13
C LEU A 89 20.46 19.42 3.17
N PRO A 90 21.14 18.38 3.68
CA PRO A 90 21.55 17.25 2.85
C PRO A 90 20.33 16.50 2.28
N PRO A 91 20.45 15.87 1.10
CA PRO A 91 19.38 15.08 0.51
C PRO A 91 19.10 13.81 1.33
N LEU A 92 17.88 13.28 1.19
CA LEU A 92 17.52 11.97 1.72
C LEU A 92 18.34 10.86 1.05
N GLU A 93 18.69 9.84 1.83
CA GLU A 93 19.30 8.62 1.30
C GLU A 93 18.36 7.93 0.30
N ALA A 94 18.94 7.42 -0.79
CA ALA A 94 18.19 6.73 -1.81
C ALA A 94 17.80 5.33 -1.32
N VAL A 95 16.51 5.13 -1.04
CA VAL A 95 15.97 3.84 -0.61
C VAL A 95 15.09 3.25 -1.72
N SER A 96 15.41 2.04 -2.18
CA SER A 96 14.52 1.27 -3.03
C SER A 96 13.68 0.32 -2.18
N ALA A 97 12.35 0.43 -2.26
CA ALA A 97 11.47 -0.57 -1.67
C ALA A 97 11.60 -1.88 -2.46
N ASN A 98 12.52 -2.77 -2.05
CA ASN A 98 12.71 -4.08 -2.66
C ASN A 98 11.63 -5.06 -2.18
N VAL A 99 10.36 -4.68 -2.31
CA VAL A 99 9.23 -5.53 -1.93
C VAL A 99 8.75 -6.24 -3.20
N PRO A 100 8.80 -7.58 -3.25
CA PRO A 100 8.32 -8.33 -4.40
C PRO A 100 6.87 -7.94 -4.69
N SER A 101 6.57 -7.47 -5.92
CA SER A 101 5.19 -7.25 -6.30
C SER A 101 4.47 -8.59 -6.27
N GLY A 102 3.62 -8.82 -5.27
CA GLY A 102 2.91 -10.08 -5.03
C GLY A 102 1.84 -10.39 -6.09
N ARG A 103 2.19 -10.42 -7.38
CA ARG A 103 1.34 -10.99 -8.42
C ARG A 103 1.39 -12.52 -8.25
N ARG A 104 0.54 -13.05 -7.37
CA ARG A 104 0.11 -14.45 -7.47
C ARG A 104 -0.64 -14.59 -8.79
N LYS A 105 -0.05 -15.27 -9.78
CA LYS A 105 -0.80 -15.85 -10.89
C LYS A 105 -1.71 -16.91 -10.27
N THR A 106 -2.98 -16.58 -10.07
CA THR A 106 -4.05 -17.58 -10.07
C THR A 106 -4.34 -18.00 -11.50
#